data_AF-A0A3A1NDP2-F1
#
_entry.id   AF-A0A3A1NDP2-F1
#
_cell.length_a   1.000
_cell.length_b   1.000
_cell.length_c   1.000
_cell.angle_alpha   90.00
_cell.angle_beta   90.00
_cell.angle_gamma   90.00
#
_symmetry.space_group_name_H-M   'P 1'
#
loop_
_entity.id
_entity.type
_entity.pdbx_description
1 polymer ?
#
loop_
_entity_poly.entity_id
_entity_poly.type
_entity_poly.pdbx_seq_one_letter_code
_entity_poly.pdbx_strand_id
1 'polypeptide(L)'
;MNPKRMVCIAVSMCLFPSCQFNGSIEKDLLTGIVSKGRGISCEEVYVSNGQLRKQDKDFTYGEVLNLNFAGVEGLERSEGRMYPGMELLIVDGNRDTVLYHPDLYDDRVDGFSQSTTTLQARIVLADPIQSDIEYRGTARIWDKKGDGSFEVALPIKVGRDGHIRTQVSELTFGEIYLFSRTSRTVLINGQVPSQEDFYFIIEGLEGFVDENNSSRVQLNLVAKDAEDNILASSSQMLTIAADELHEQLAPFFNLPASGFENPVRCEMVLLDLKGGGKLKTEAYVEVIK
;
A
#
# COMPACT_ATOMS: atom_id res chain seq x y z
N MET A 1 12.89 -53.17 72.90
CA MET A 1 13.40 -51.88 72.39
C MET A 1 13.61 -52.01 70.88
N ASN A 2 13.26 -50.95 70.15
CA ASN A 2 12.84 -50.89 68.74
C ASN A 2 13.80 -51.42 67.65
N PRO A 3 13.25 -51.93 66.53
CA PRO A 3 13.97 -52.12 65.27
C PRO A 3 14.05 -50.79 64.48
N LYS A 4 15.25 -50.38 64.06
CA LYS A 4 15.43 -49.23 63.14
C LYS A 4 15.24 -49.70 61.70
N ARG A 5 14.11 -49.33 61.10
CA ARG A 5 13.82 -49.45 59.67
C ARG A 5 14.59 -48.36 58.91
N MET A 6 15.50 -48.77 58.04
CA MET A 6 16.24 -47.91 57.13
C MET A 6 15.44 -47.77 55.84
N VAL A 7 14.80 -46.61 55.66
CA VAL A 7 14.00 -46.27 54.47
C VAL A 7 14.96 -45.60 53.47
N CYS A 8 15.31 -46.30 52.39
CA CYS A 8 15.99 -45.71 51.23
C CYS A 8 14.95 -45.01 50.36
N ILE A 9 14.93 -43.68 50.39
CA ILE A 9 14.12 -42.84 49.50
C ILE A 9 14.87 -42.72 48.17
N ALA A 10 14.37 -43.38 47.12
CA ALA A 10 14.83 -43.21 45.75
C ALA A 10 14.29 -41.87 45.22
N VAL A 11 15.17 -40.87 45.14
CA VAL A 11 14.90 -39.56 44.54
C VAL A 11 14.95 -39.73 43.02
N SER A 12 13.77 -39.95 42.42
CA SER A 12 13.57 -39.95 40.97
C SER A 12 13.76 -38.53 40.43
N MET A 13 14.90 -38.31 39.80
CA MET A 13 15.32 -37.07 39.16
C MET A 13 14.47 -36.84 37.91
N CYS A 14 13.31 -36.19 38.07
CA CYS A 14 12.53 -35.66 36.95
C CYS A 14 13.35 -34.56 36.28
N LEU A 15 14.10 -34.91 35.23
CA LEU A 15 14.62 -33.95 34.26
C LEU A 15 13.42 -33.36 33.52
N PHE A 16 12.89 -32.26 34.02
CA PHE A 16 11.97 -31.44 33.25
C PHE A 16 12.78 -30.79 32.12
N PRO A 17 12.57 -31.12 30.83
CA PRO A 17 13.08 -30.26 29.78
C PRO A 17 12.35 -28.93 29.91
N SER A 18 13.02 -27.94 30.49
CA SER A 18 12.56 -26.56 30.43
C SER A 18 12.57 -26.15 28.96
N CYS A 19 11.44 -26.33 28.28
CA CYS A 19 11.19 -25.58 27.05
C CYS A 19 11.23 -24.10 27.43
N GLN A 20 12.39 -23.47 27.28
CA GLN A 20 12.50 -22.02 27.30
C GLN A 20 11.68 -21.51 26.10
N PHE A 21 10.44 -21.12 26.39
CA PHE A 21 9.61 -20.37 25.46
C PHE A 21 10.20 -18.96 25.32
N ASN A 22 11.26 -18.81 24.52
CA ASN A 22 11.86 -17.52 24.15
C ASN A 22 11.03 -16.80 23.07
N GLY A 23 9.70 -16.81 23.22
CA GLY A 23 8.80 -16.11 22.32
C GLY A 23 8.27 -14.83 22.95
N SER A 24 8.48 -13.68 22.30
CA SER A 24 7.78 -12.43 22.63
C SER A 24 6.55 -12.28 21.73
N ILE A 25 5.46 -11.73 22.26
CA ILE A 25 4.31 -11.28 21.48
C ILE A 25 4.05 -9.83 21.90
N GLU A 26 3.96 -8.94 20.94
CA GLU A 26 3.61 -7.54 21.15
C GLU A 26 2.43 -7.16 20.27
N LYS A 27 1.56 -6.30 20.78
CA LYS A 27 0.40 -5.79 20.05
C LYS A 27 0.29 -4.29 20.24
N ASP A 28 0.36 -3.55 19.14
CA ASP A 28 0.01 -2.14 19.10
C ASP A 28 -1.51 -2.01 18.93
N LEU A 29 -2.17 -1.41 19.92
CA LEU A 29 -3.63 -1.26 19.93
C LEU A 29 -4.12 -0.14 19.00
N LEU A 30 -3.26 0.80 18.61
CA LEU A 30 -3.62 1.91 17.72
C LEU A 30 -3.60 1.46 16.27
N THR A 31 -2.47 0.91 15.83
CA THR A 31 -2.28 0.45 14.44
C THR A 31 -2.83 -0.96 14.20
N GLY A 32 -3.04 -1.74 15.28
CA GLY A 32 -3.44 -3.14 15.19
C GLY A 32 -2.30 -4.09 14.79
N ILE A 33 -1.06 -3.59 14.70
CA ILE A 33 0.13 -4.41 14.43
C ILE A 33 0.29 -5.45 15.53
N VAL A 34 0.54 -6.69 15.13
CA VAL A 34 0.87 -7.79 16.04
C VAL A 34 2.21 -8.36 15.60
N SER A 35 3.17 -8.45 16.51
CA SER A 35 4.50 -9.00 16.25
C SER A 35 4.80 -10.20 17.15
N LYS A 36 5.64 -11.10 16.65
CA LYS A 36 6.09 -12.29 17.38
C LYS A 36 7.52 -12.65 17.03
N GLY A 37 8.38 -12.68 18.04
CA GLY A 37 9.78 -13.09 17.88
C GLY A 37 10.04 -14.53 18.31
N ARG A 38 11.02 -15.17 17.69
CA ARG A 38 11.65 -16.42 18.14
C ARG A 38 13.14 -16.35 17.81
N GLY A 39 13.97 -16.00 18.79
CA GLY A 39 15.42 -15.82 18.59
C GLY A 39 15.82 -14.52 17.90
N ILE A 40 14.89 -13.83 17.23
CA ILE A 40 15.02 -12.46 16.75
C ILE A 40 14.03 -11.57 17.52
N SER A 41 14.44 -10.36 17.83
CA SER A 41 13.59 -9.30 18.41
C SER A 41 13.76 -7.99 17.65
N CYS A 42 12.76 -7.13 17.74
CA CYS A 42 12.83 -5.73 17.32
C CYS A 42 12.48 -4.87 18.53
N GLU A 43 13.14 -3.72 18.68
CA GLU A 43 12.75 -2.71 19.67
C GLU A 43 11.39 -2.12 19.30
N GLU A 44 11.16 -1.88 18.01
CA GLU A 44 9.93 -1.29 17.54
C GLU A 44 9.55 -1.77 16.13
N VAL A 45 8.23 -1.93 15.92
CA VAL A 45 7.64 -2.16 14.60
C VAL A 45 6.63 -1.06 14.32
N TYR A 46 6.78 -0.35 13.20
CA TYR A 46 5.87 0.74 12.86
C TYR A 46 5.75 0.98 11.35
N VAL A 47 4.62 1.55 10.94
CA VAL A 47 4.38 1.97 9.55
C VAL A 47 4.71 3.46 9.40
N SER A 48 5.35 3.83 8.30
CA SER A 48 5.57 5.22 7.91
C SER A 48 5.34 5.42 6.41
N ASN A 49 5.15 6.67 5.98
CA ASN A 49 5.16 7.04 4.56
C ASN A 49 6.52 7.63 4.12
N GLY A 50 7.60 7.22 4.81
CA GLY A 50 8.96 7.72 4.58
C GLY A 50 9.32 8.95 5.42
N GLN A 51 8.38 9.85 5.68
CA GLN A 51 8.63 11.05 6.52
C GLN A 51 7.92 10.95 7.87
N LEU A 52 6.67 10.49 7.87
CA LEU A 52 5.80 10.50 9.04
C LEU A 52 5.42 9.08 9.42
N ARG A 53 5.46 8.81 10.72
CA ARG A 53 4.91 7.59 11.30
C ARG A 53 3.38 7.65 11.23
N LYS A 54 2.77 6.57 10.77
CA LYS A 54 1.32 6.39 10.73
C LYS A 54 0.85 5.80 12.07
N GLN A 55 -0.28 6.30 12.58
CA GLN A 55 -0.85 5.88 13.86
C GLN A 55 -2.19 5.14 13.71
N ASP A 56 -2.73 5.10 12.49
CA ASP A 56 -3.96 4.43 12.11
C ASP A 56 -3.68 3.32 11.07
N LYS A 57 -4.74 2.65 10.66
CA LYS A 57 -4.74 1.56 9.68
C LYS A 57 -5.46 1.94 8.37
N ASP A 58 -5.95 3.18 8.29
CA ASP A 58 -6.66 3.71 7.14
C ASP A 58 -5.65 4.47 6.26
N PHE A 59 -5.45 3.98 5.05
CA PHE A 59 -4.48 4.50 4.09
C PHE A 59 -5.18 4.92 2.80
N THR A 60 -4.52 5.75 2.00
CA THR A 60 -5.07 6.20 0.72
C THR A 60 -4.52 5.36 -0.42
N TYR A 61 -5.34 5.04 -1.42
CA TYR A 61 -4.88 4.42 -2.67
C TYR A 61 -3.73 5.23 -3.29
N GLY A 62 -2.70 4.53 -3.72
CA GLY A 62 -1.44 5.09 -4.22
C GLY A 62 -0.42 5.46 -3.15
N GLU A 63 -0.75 5.40 -1.86
CA GLU A 63 0.20 5.66 -0.78
C GLU A 63 1.33 4.61 -0.77
N VAL A 64 2.55 5.06 -0.54
CA VAL A 64 3.72 4.20 -0.35
C VAL A 64 3.97 4.08 1.15
N LEU A 65 3.81 2.87 1.67
CA LEU A 65 4.07 2.55 3.06
C LEU A 65 5.44 1.88 3.20
N ASN A 66 6.04 2.13 4.36
CA ASN A 66 7.22 1.43 4.83
C ASN A 66 6.86 0.76 6.15
N LEU A 67 6.91 -0.56 6.21
CA LEU A 67 6.89 -1.32 7.45
C LEU A 67 8.32 -1.42 7.97
N ASN A 68 8.59 -0.72 9.07
CA ASN A 68 9.92 -0.56 9.64
C ASN A 68 10.09 -1.47 10.86
N PHE A 69 11.25 -2.10 10.95
CA PHE A 69 11.67 -2.95 12.06
C PHE A 69 12.92 -2.34 12.65
N ALA A 70 12.77 -1.55 13.72
CA ALA A 70 13.88 -0.84 14.35
C ALA A 70 14.47 -1.67 15.50
N GLY A 71 15.79 -1.52 15.71
CA GLY A 71 16.50 -2.20 16.79
C GLY A 71 16.49 -3.73 16.63
N VAL A 72 16.73 -4.22 15.41
CA VAL A 72 16.72 -5.67 15.15
C VAL A 72 17.92 -6.34 15.82
N GLU A 73 17.65 -7.33 16.67
CA GLU A 73 18.64 -8.12 17.39
C GLU A 73 18.41 -9.63 17.21
N GLY A 74 19.42 -10.43 17.55
CA GLY A 74 19.34 -11.90 17.50
C GLY A 74 19.71 -12.54 16.16
N LEU A 75 20.09 -11.74 15.16
CA LEU A 75 20.66 -12.23 13.90
C LEU A 75 22.12 -12.69 14.10
N GLU A 76 22.44 -13.89 13.61
CA GLU A 76 23.78 -14.45 13.55
C GLU A 76 24.68 -13.61 12.65
N ARG A 77 25.94 -13.51 13.07
CA ARG A 77 26.95 -12.68 12.41
C ARG A 77 28.01 -13.57 11.80
N SER A 78 28.24 -13.38 10.50
CA SER A 78 29.37 -13.96 9.80
C SER A 78 30.21 -12.83 9.23
N GLU A 79 31.49 -12.79 9.60
CA GLU A 79 32.45 -11.77 9.13
C GLU A 79 31.99 -10.31 9.39
N GLY A 80 31.32 -10.08 10.53
CA GLY A 80 30.83 -8.74 10.92
C GLY A 80 29.58 -8.29 10.17
N ARG A 81 28.92 -9.19 9.43
CA ARG A 81 27.70 -8.91 8.67
C ARG A 81 26.54 -9.78 9.11
N MET A 82 25.32 -9.31 8.88
CA MET A 82 24.07 -10.03 9.13
C MET A 82 23.40 -10.38 7.81
N TYR A 83 22.72 -11.51 7.74
CA TYR A 83 22.08 -11.99 6.51
C TYR A 83 20.59 -12.28 6.76
N PRO A 84 19.77 -11.27 7.09
CA PRO A 84 18.33 -11.47 7.16
C PRO A 84 17.75 -11.78 5.78
N GLY A 85 16.73 -12.62 5.74
CA GLY A 85 15.71 -12.61 4.69
C GLY A 85 14.44 -11.95 5.20
N MET A 86 13.61 -11.46 4.28
CA MET A 86 12.34 -10.84 4.64
C MET A 86 11.25 -11.22 3.63
N GLU A 87 10.24 -11.94 4.09
CA GLU A 87 9.05 -12.29 3.30
C GLU A 87 8.00 -11.22 3.51
N LEU A 88 7.26 -10.88 2.45
CA LEU A 88 6.08 -10.03 2.49
C LEU A 88 4.92 -10.72 1.76
N LEU A 89 3.80 -10.88 2.44
CA LEU A 89 2.56 -11.42 1.91
C LEU A 89 1.42 -10.47 2.21
N ILE A 90 0.64 -10.09 1.21
CA ILE A 90 -0.61 -9.34 1.37
C ILE A 90 -1.74 -10.17 0.79
N VAL A 91 -2.77 -10.39 1.60
CA VAL A 91 -4.00 -11.07 1.20
C VAL A 91 -5.21 -10.17 1.38
N ASP A 92 -6.24 -10.38 0.56
CA ASP A 92 -7.53 -9.68 0.67
C ASP A 92 -8.43 -10.30 1.76
N GLY A 93 -9.67 -9.80 1.85
CA GLY A 93 -10.70 -10.33 2.76
C GLY A 93 -11.12 -11.78 2.50
N ASN A 94 -10.96 -12.26 1.26
CA ASN A 94 -11.24 -13.65 0.87
C ASN A 94 -10.04 -14.58 1.13
N ARG A 95 -8.91 -14.03 1.55
CA ARG A 95 -7.60 -14.69 1.74
C ARG A 95 -6.91 -15.06 0.43
N ASP A 96 -7.31 -14.42 -0.67
CA ASP A 96 -6.61 -14.53 -1.94
C ASP A 96 -5.32 -13.72 -1.88
N THR A 97 -4.27 -14.23 -2.52
CA THR A 97 -2.96 -13.56 -2.52
C THR A 97 -2.97 -12.42 -3.51
N VAL A 98 -2.74 -11.21 -2.99
CA VAL A 98 -2.69 -9.97 -3.78
C VAL A 98 -1.24 -9.61 -4.09
N LEU A 99 -0.36 -9.73 -3.10
CA LEU A 99 1.07 -9.49 -3.26
C LEU A 99 1.87 -10.56 -2.52
N TYR A 100 2.90 -11.10 -3.16
CA TYR A 100 3.83 -12.03 -2.52
C TYR A 100 5.27 -11.79 -2.94
N HIS A 101 6.14 -11.54 -1.97
CA HIS A 101 7.58 -11.50 -2.12
C HIS A 101 8.20 -12.50 -1.15
N PRO A 102 8.77 -13.62 -1.64
CA PRO A 102 9.31 -14.66 -0.77
C PRO A 102 10.54 -14.20 0.01
N ASP A 103 11.37 -13.33 -0.58
CA ASP A 103 12.54 -12.74 0.07
C ASP A 103 12.87 -11.38 -0.58
N LEU A 104 12.59 -10.29 0.13
CA LEU A 104 12.89 -8.91 -0.28
C LEU A 104 14.38 -8.60 -0.30
N TYR A 105 15.23 -9.46 0.27
CA TYR A 105 16.68 -9.28 0.37
C TYR A 105 17.45 -10.43 -0.31
N ASP A 106 16.85 -11.08 -1.31
CA ASP A 106 17.51 -12.15 -2.08
C ASP A 106 18.70 -11.65 -2.91
N ASP A 107 18.59 -10.45 -3.46
CA ASP A 107 19.61 -9.75 -4.22
C ASP A 107 20.78 -9.23 -3.35
N ARG A 108 20.61 -9.18 -2.03
CA ARG A 108 21.62 -8.72 -1.07
C ARG A 108 22.55 -9.84 -0.60
N VAL A 109 23.32 -10.38 -1.54
CA VAL A 109 24.29 -11.46 -1.28
C VAL A 109 25.40 -11.07 -0.29
N ASP A 110 25.77 -9.79 -0.24
CA ASP A 110 26.83 -9.28 0.63
C ASP A 110 26.36 -9.01 2.07
N GLY A 111 25.10 -9.28 2.40
CA GLY A 111 24.51 -9.04 3.70
C GLY A 111 24.43 -7.55 4.10
N PHE A 112 24.03 -7.32 5.34
CA PHE A 112 23.87 -6.00 5.94
C PHE A 112 25.04 -5.71 6.89
N SER A 113 25.44 -4.44 6.93
CA SER A 113 26.41 -3.94 7.91
C SER A 113 25.87 -4.13 9.33
N GLN A 114 26.75 -4.36 10.29
CA GLN A 114 26.39 -4.36 11.72
C GLN A 114 25.76 -3.04 12.18
N SER A 115 26.07 -1.93 11.51
CA SER A 115 25.50 -0.62 11.82
C SER A 115 24.05 -0.44 11.33
N THR A 116 23.50 -1.41 10.57
CA THR A 116 22.11 -1.35 10.12
C THR A 116 21.20 -1.58 11.32
N THR A 117 20.52 -0.53 11.76
CA THR A 117 19.60 -0.56 12.90
C THR A 117 18.15 -0.81 12.51
N THR A 118 17.83 -0.70 11.21
CA THR A 118 16.45 -0.78 10.73
C THR A 118 16.38 -1.65 9.47
N LEU A 119 15.49 -2.65 9.50
CA LEU A 119 15.05 -3.36 8.30
C LEU A 119 13.70 -2.78 7.86
N GLN A 120 13.39 -2.87 6.57
CA GLN A 120 12.21 -2.23 5.99
C GLN A 120 11.62 -3.08 4.86
N ALA A 121 10.29 -3.23 4.87
CA ALA A 121 9.49 -3.67 3.73
C ALA A 121 8.75 -2.46 3.15
N ARG A 122 8.90 -2.22 1.85
CA ARG A 122 8.18 -1.18 1.12
C ARG A 122 6.92 -1.77 0.49
N ILE A 123 5.77 -1.14 0.70
CA ILE A 123 4.46 -1.56 0.20
C ILE A 123 3.87 -0.39 -0.59
N VAL A 124 3.42 -0.63 -1.82
CA VAL A 124 2.71 0.37 -2.63
C VAL A 124 1.23 -0.02 -2.65
N LEU A 125 0.35 0.86 -2.18
CA LEU A 125 -1.09 0.60 -2.10
C LEU A 125 -1.80 0.97 -3.42
N ALA A 126 -1.35 0.40 -4.51
CA ALA A 126 -1.95 0.52 -5.83
C ALA A 126 -2.09 -0.88 -6.46
N ASP A 127 -2.61 -0.96 -7.69
CA ASP A 127 -2.79 -2.23 -8.42
C ASP A 127 -1.68 -3.27 -8.13
N PRO A 128 -2.03 -4.48 -7.66
CA PRO A 128 -3.38 -5.07 -7.57
C PRO A 128 -4.18 -4.75 -6.29
N ILE A 129 -3.68 -3.88 -5.41
CA ILE A 129 -4.42 -3.41 -4.23
C ILE A 129 -5.41 -2.33 -4.64
N GLN A 130 -6.70 -2.58 -4.41
CA GLN A 130 -7.81 -1.67 -4.68
C GLN A 130 -8.33 -0.98 -3.40
N SER A 131 -8.95 0.17 -3.57
CA SER A 131 -9.67 0.95 -2.56
C SER A 131 -10.93 0.21 -2.08
N ASP A 132 -11.45 0.64 -0.93
CA ASP A 132 -12.66 0.12 -0.29
C ASP A 132 -12.59 -1.38 0.06
N ILE A 133 -11.39 -1.97 0.03
CA ILE A 133 -11.07 -3.34 0.44
C ILE A 133 -10.16 -3.31 1.68
N GLU A 134 -10.40 -4.25 2.60
CA GLU A 134 -9.50 -4.54 3.72
C GLU A 134 -8.55 -5.68 3.37
N TYR A 135 -7.28 -5.49 3.71
CA TYR A 135 -6.21 -6.45 3.49
C TYR A 135 -5.51 -6.80 4.81
N ARG A 136 -4.80 -7.93 4.76
CA ARG A 136 -3.89 -8.34 5.81
C ARG A 136 -2.50 -8.53 5.24
N GLY A 137 -1.59 -7.64 5.64
CA GLY A 137 -0.16 -7.81 5.43
C GLY A 137 0.45 -8.75 6.47
N THR A 138 1.36 -9.60 6.04
CA THR A 138 2.26 -10.37 6.89
C THR A 138 3.68 -10.16 6.43
N ALA A 139 4.59 -9.87 7.35
CA ALA A 139 6.01 -9.82 7.07
C ALA A 139 6.75 -10.77 8.01
N ARG A 140 7.71 -11.53 7.47
CA ARG A 140 8.53 -12.46 8.24
C ARG A 140 10.00 -12.21 7.98
N ILE A 141 10.73 -11.83 9.01
CA ILE A 141 12.18 -11.80 9.01
C ILE A 141 12.69 -13.17 9.45
N TRP A 142 13.70 -13.70 8.77
CA TRP A 142 14.45 -14.86 9.25
C TRP A 142 15.95 -14.64 9.10
N ASP A 143 16.71 -15.32 9.92
CA ASP A 143 18.15 -15.35 9.81
C ASP A 143 18.57 -16.41 8.77
N LYS A 144 19.30 -16.01 7.72
CA LYS A 144 19.81 -16.98 6.72
C LYS A 144 21.01 -17.78 7.24
N LYS A 145 21.60 -17.41 8.39
CA LYS A 145 22.77 -18.07 8.98
C LYS A 145 22.48 -18.73 10.33
N GLY A 146 21.40 -18.36 11.01
CA GLY A 146 20.92 -18.96 12.25
C GLY A 146 19.48 -19.47 12.16
N ASP A 147 18.89 -19.82 13.32
CA ASP A 147 17.53 -20.38 13.43
C ASP A 147 16.46 -19.34 13.83
N GLY A 148 16.86 -18.06 13.88
CA GLY A 148 16.02 -16.97 14.35
C GLY A 148 14.92 -16.56 13.35
N SER A 149 13.75 -16.17 13.86
CA SER A 149 12.65 -15.62 13.07
C SER A 149 11.85 -14.56 13.82
N PHE A 150 11.28 -13.60 13.10
CA PHE A 150 10.37 -12.59 13.62
C PHE A 150 9.22 -12.36 12.63
N GLU A 151 7.98 -12.42 13.10
CA GLU A 151 6.78 -12.30 12.28
C GLU A 151 5.95 -11.10 12.70
N VAL A 152 5.35 -10.42 11.73
CA VAL A 152 4.44 -9.28 11.93
C VAL A 152 3.19 -9.48 11.10
N ALA A 153 2.03 -9.21 11.68
CA ALA A 153 0.76 -9.04 10.99
C ALA A 153 0.33 -7.56 11.05
N LEU A 154 -0.06 -7.01 9.91
CA LEU A 154 -0.48 -5.63 9.71
C LEU A 154 -1.88 -5.60 9.07
N PRO A 155 -2.92 -5.08 9.74
CA PRO A 155 -4.17 -4.76 9.07
C PRO A 155 -3.98 -3.53 8.17
N ILE A 156 -4.52 -3.58 6.96
CA ILE A 156 -4.42 -2.49 5.97
C ILE A 156 -5.82 -2.23 5.45
N LYS A 157 -6.32 -1.01 5.58
CA LYS A 157 -7.57 -0.58 4.94
C LYS A 157 -7.25 0.54 3.97
N VAL A 158 -7.59 0.34 2.71
CA VAL A 158 -7.28 1.30 1.64
C VAL A 158 -8.57 2.03 1.27
N GLY A 159 -8.56 3.35 1.36
CA GLY A 159 -9.65 4.21 0.92
C GLY A 159 -9.25 5.01 -0.32
N ARG A 160 -10.25 5.51 -1.03
CA ARG A 160 -10.07 6.47 -2.13
C ARG A 160 -9.54 7.80 -1.61
N ASP A 161 -8.88 8.59 -2.47
CA ASP A 161 -8.47 9.95 -2.12
C ASP A 161 -9.71 10.84 -1.93
N GLY A 162 -9.89 11.37 -0.71
CA GLY A 162 -11.00 12.26 -0.36
C GLY A 162 -11.03 13.59 -1.11
N HIS A 163 -9.97 13.94 -1.84
CA HIS A 163 -9.92 15.12 -2.72
C HIS A 163 -10.54 14.87 -4.10
N ILE A 164 -10.85 13.61 -4.43
CA ILE A 164 -11.54 13.21 -5.65
C ILE A 164 -12.99 12.88 -5.33
N ARG A 165 -13.91 13.49 -6.08
CA ARG A 165 -15.35 13.27 -5.94
C ARG A 165 -15.91 12.78 -7.26
N THR A 166 -16.63 11.66 -7.21
CA THR A 166 -17.20 11.05 -8.42
C THR A 166 -18.71 10.91 -8.31
N GLN A 167 -19.41 11.23 -9.40
CA GLN A 167 -20.82 10.97 -9.61
C GLN A 167 -20.96 10.09 -10.85
N VAL A 168 -21.71 9.00 -10.73
CA VAL A 168 -21.85 8.00 -11.79
C VAL A 168 -23.31 7.62 -11.99
N SER A 169 -23.70 7.38 -13.24
CA SER A 169 -25.03 6.94 -13.65
C SER A 169 -24.89 5.92 -14.79
N GLU A 170 -25.51 4.75 -14.65
CA GLU A 170 -25.48 3.63 -15.61
C GLU A 170 -24.08 3.08 -15.97
N LEU A 171 -23.02 3.54 -15.31
CA LEU A 171 -21.65 3.04 -15.44
C LEU A 171 -21.14 2.55 -14.10
N THR A 172 -20.08 1.75 -14.12
CA THR A 172 -19.28 1.39 -12.94
C THR A 172 -17.79 1.54 -13.25
N PHE A 173 -16.97 1.61 -12.20
CA PHE A 173 -15.52 1.68 -12.30
C PHE A 173 -14.90 0.96 -11.10
N GLY A 174 -13.67 0.47 -11.26
CA GLY A 174 -12.86 -0.04 -10.16
C GLY A 174 -12.24 1.11 -9.37
N GLU A 175 -11.28 1.80 -10.01
CA GLU A 175 -10.50 2.88 -9.39
C GLU A 175 -10.50 4.17 -10.20
N ILE A 176 -10.40 5.29 -9.47
CA ILE A 176 -10.12 6.63 -10.02
C ILE A 176 -9.08 7.30 -9.15
N TYR A 177 -7.98 7.74 -9.76
CA TYR A 177 -6.93 8.44 -9.03
C TYR A 177 -6.19 9.43 -9.94
N LEU A 178 -5.43 10.34 -9.32
CA LEU A 178 -4.53 11.24 -10.03
C LEU A 178 -3.16 10.59 -10.16
N PHE A 179 -2.53 10.68 -11.32
CA PHE A 179 -1.20 10.10 -11.56
C PHE A 179 -0.27 11.10 -12.23
N SER A 180 0.96 11.22 -11.72
CA SER A 180 2.03 11.94 -12.42
C SER A 180 2.85 10.97 -13.24
N ARG A 181 2.92 11.23 -14.55
CA ARG A 181 3.78 10.47 -15.46
C ARG A 181 5.27 10.76 -15.22
N THR A 182 5.58 11.97 -14.71
CA THR A 182 6.95 12.41 -14.44
C THR A 182 7.54 11.68 -13.25
N SER A 183 6.86 11.71 -12.10
CA SER A 183 7.29 10.99 -10.90
C SER A 183 6.99 9.49 -10.97
N ARG A 184 6.08 9.07 -11.87
CA ARG A 184 5.54 7.70 -11.96
C ARG A 184 4.88 7.27 -10.64
N THR A 185 4.14 8.18 -10.02
CA THR A 185 3.44 7.93 -8.76
C THR A 185 2.00 8.43 -8.82
N VAL A 186 1.14 7.78 -8.05
CA VAL A 186 -0.17 8.34 -7.71
C VAL A 186 0.04 9.63 -6.92
N LEU A 187 -0.73 10.64 -7.26
CA LEU A 187 -0.78 11.92 -6.55
C LEU A 187 -1.88 11.84 -5.51
N ILE A 188 -1.49 12.01 -4.25
CA ILE A 188 -2.38 11.89 -3.10
C ILE A 188 -2.46 13.23 -2.35
N ASN A 189 -3.48 13.37 -1.51
CA ASN A 189 -3.72 14.55 -0.66
C ASN A 189 -3.98 15.84 -1.47
N GLY A 190 -4.47 15.69 -2.70
CA GLY A 190 -4.74 16.82 -3.59
C GLY A 190 -3.51 17.67 -3.89
N GLN A 191 -2.29 17.15 -3.83
CA GLN A 191 -1.09 17.91 -4.17
C GLN A 191 -0.52 17.47 -5.52
N VAL A 192 -0.28 18.46 -6.39
CA VAL A 192 0.27 18.22 -7.73
C VAL A 192 1.49 19.11 -7.93
N PRO A 193 2.65 18.56 -8.35
CA PRO A 193 3.81 19.39 -8.66
C PRO A 193 3.53 20.35 -9.82
N SER A 194 4.01 21.58 -9.70
CA SER A 194 3.93 22.56 -10.78
C SER A 194 4.69 22.06 -12.01
N GLN A 195 4.19 22.43 -13.20
CA GLN A 195 4.80 22.06 -14.49
C GLN A 195 4.81 20.55 -14.78
N GLU A 196 4.03 19.75 -14.06
CA GLU A 196 3.81 18.34 -14.39
C GLU A 196 2.45 18.12 -15.05
N ASP A 197 2.44 17.33 -16.12
CA ASP A 197 1.19 16.74 -16.63
C ASP A 197 0.74 15.67 -15.65
N PHE A 198 -0.52 15.76 -15.21
CA PHE A 198 -1.14 14.71 -14.42
C PHE A 198 -2.40 14.20 -15.11
N TYR A 199 -2.72 12.95 -14.81
CA TYR A 199 -3.75 12.16 -15.45
C TYR A 199 -4.82 11.85 -14.42
N PHE A 200 -6.09 11.92 -14.80
CA PHE A 200 -7.08 11.08 -14.14
C PHE A 200 -6.95 9.70 -14.76
N ILE A 201 -6.50 8.74 -13.96
CA ILE A 201 -6.53 7.34 -14.35
C ILE A 201 -7.85 6.77 -13.87
N ILE A 202 -8.55 6.07 -14.76
CA ILE A 202 -9.77 5.33 -14.46
C ILE A 202 -9.58 3.90 -14.92
N GLU A 203 -9.84 2.95 -14.05
CA GLU A 203 -9.66 1.52 -14.31
C GLU A 203 -10.96 0.76 -14.07
N GLY A 204 -11.17 -0.33 -14.80
CA GLY A 204 -12.35 -1.19 -14.66
C GLY A 204 -13.65 -0.50 -15.07
N LEU A 205 -13.62 0.38 -16.08
CA LEU A 205 -14.83 1.03 -16.57
C LEU A 205 -15.75 0.04 -17.27
N GLU A 206 -17.00 -0.04 -16.81
CA GLU A 206 -18.02 -0.95 -17.37
C GLU A 206 -19.38 -0.25 -17.52
N GLY A 207 -20.27 -0.86 -18.30
CA GLY A 207 -21.65 -0.39 -18.50
C GLY A 207 -21.90 0.38 -19.81
N PHE A 208 -20.90 0.45 -20.70
CA PHE A 208 -21.06 1.11 -22.00
C PHE A 208 -21.84 0.25 -23.00
N VAL A 209 -22.54 0.89 -23.93
CA VAL A 209 -23.18 0.21 -25.06
C VAL A 209 -22.20 0.09 -26.24
N ASP A 210 -21.65 -1.11 -26.36
CA ASP A 210 -20.72 -1.46 -27.43
C ASP A 210 -21.39 -1.76 -28.77
N GLU A 211 -20.76 -1.34 -29.86
CA GLU A 211 -20.98 -1.88 -31.20
C GLU A 211 -19.65 -2.37 -31.76
N ASN A 212 -19.59 -3.63 -32.19
CA ASN A 212 -18.39 -4.25 -32.76
C ASN A 212 -17.15 -4.13 -31.84
N ASN A 213 -17.32 -4.41 -30.53
CA ASN A 213 -16.28 -4.30 -29.50
C ASN A 213 -15.72 -2.87 -29.30
N SER A 214 -16.51 -1.86 -29.65
CA SER A 214 -16.13 -0.46 -29.49
C SER A 214 -17.27 0.39 -28.96
N SER A 215 -16.91 1.34 -28.11
CA SER A 215 -17.83 2.28 -27.50
C SER A 215 -17.56 3.70 -27.99
N ARG A 216 -18.63 4.45 -28.23
CA ARG A 216 -18.56 5.86 -28.64
C ARG A 216 -18.78 6.72 -27.42
N VAL A 217 -17.77 7.49 -27.04
CA VAL A 217 -17.80 8.31 -25.84
C VAL A 217 -17.54 9.78 -26.15
N GLN A 218 -18.05 10.66 -25.31
CA GLN A 218 -17.64 12.06 -25.25
C GLN A 218 -16.93 12.34 -23.93
N LEU A 219 -15.72 12.87 -24.03
CA LEU A 219 -14.89 13.27 -22.90
C LEU A 219 -14.81 14.80 -22.88
N ASN A 220 -15.09 15.39 -21.72
CA ASN A 220 -14.92 16.82 -21.47
C ASN A 220 -14.00 17.01 -20.27
N LEU A 221 -12.99 17.87 -20.40
CA LEU A 221 -12.06 18.24 -19.34
C LEU A 221 -12.14 19.75 -19.13
N VAL A 222 -12.22 20.19 -17.88
CA VAL A 222 -12.17 21.63 -17.53
C VAL A 222 -11.36 21.79 -16.25
N ALA A 223 -10.34 22.64 -16.29
CA ALA A 223 -9.62 23.08 -15.10
C ALA A 223 -9.92 24.56 -14.84
N LYS A 224 -10.25 24.88 -13.59
CA LYS A 224 -10.48 26.24 -13.12
C LYS A 224 -9.68 26.54 -11.87
N ASP A 225 -9.23 27.77 -11.73
CA ASP A 225 -8.60 28.24 -10.49
C ASP A 225 -9.65 28.60 -9.42
N ALA A 226 -9.19 29.07 -8.25
CA ALA A 226 -10.07 29.45 -7.14
C ALA A 226 -10.96 30.68 -7.44
N GLU A 227 -10.66 31.45 -8.48
CA GLU A 227 -11.44 32.59 -8.95
C GLU A 227 -12.39 32.20 -10.11
N ASP A 228 -12.53 30.90 -10.39
CA ASP A 228 -13.30 30.33 -11.51
C ASP A 228 -12.77 30.70 -12.91
N ASN A 229 -11.53 31.21 -13.03
CA ASN A 229 -10.88 31.42 -14.32
C ASN A 229 -10.56 30.06 -14.96
N ILE A 230 -10.85 29.91 -16.27
CA ILE A 230 -10.55 28.69 -17.01
C ILE A 230 -9.06 28.62 -17.33
N LEU A 231 -8.39 27.61 -16.80
CA LEU A 231 -6.96 27.35 -17.05
C LEU A 231 -6.76 26.42 -18.25
N ALA A 232 -7.62 25.40 -18.36
CA ALA A 232 -7.61 24.45 -19.46
C ALA A 232 -9.04 23.96 -19.75
N SER A 233 -9.35 23.68 -21.01
CA SER A 233 -10.62 23.09 -21.41
C SER A 233 -10.44 22.28 -22.69
N SER A 234 -10.99 21.07 -22.72
CA SER A 234 -11.01 20.22 -23.92
C SER A 234 -12.32 19.42 -23.99
N SER A 235 -12.78 19.16 -25.21
CA SER A 235 -13.93 18.31 -25.48
C SER A 235 -13.62 17.45 -26.69
N GLN A 236 -13.77 16.14 -26.56
CA GLN A 236 -13.43 15.17 -27.60
C GLN A 236 -14.50 14.08 -27.70
N MET A 237 -14.80 13.67 -28.91
CA MET A 237 -15.58 12.46 -29.18
C MET A 237 -14.60 11.37 -29.60
N LEU A 238 -14.69 10.21 -28.95
CA LEU A 238 -13.76 9.10 -29.14
C LEU A 238 -14.54 7.83 -29.49
N THR A 239 -13.90 6.95 -30.25
CA THR A 239 -14.34 5.56 -30.40
C THR A 239 -13.23 4.70 -29.82
N ILE A 240 -13.51 4.04 -28.70
CA ILE A 240 -12.52 3.34 -27.89
C ILE A 240 -12.91 1.86 -27.86
N ALA A 241 -11.94 0.95 -27.89
CA ALA A 241 -12.23 -0.47 -27.73
C ALA A 241 -12.81 -0.73 -26.34
N ALA A 242 -13.76 -1.66 -26.23
CA ALA A 242 -14.36 -2.00 -24.93
C ALA A 242 -13.30 -2.46 -23.91
N ASP A 243 -12.34 -3.27 -24.38
CA ASP A 243 -11.23 -3.75 -23.55
C ASP A 243 -10.31 -2.61 -23.08
N GLU A 244 -10.07 -1.59 -23.93
CA GLU A 244 -9.25 -0.43 -23.54
C GLU A 244 -9.97 0.44 -22.49
N LEU A 245 -11.29 0.61 -22.59
CA LEU A 245 -12.07 1.26 -21.53
C LEU A 245 -11.98 0.47 -20.22
N HIS A 246 -12.15 -0.85 -20.30
CA HIS A 246 -12.09 -1.71 -19.12
C HIS A 246 -10.70 -1.71 -18.47
N GLU A 247 -9.63 -1.79 -19.26
CA GLU A 247 -8.25 -1.74 -18.76
C GLU A 247 -7.95 -0.38 -18.13
N GLN A 248 -7.97 0.70 -18.92
CA GLN A 248 -7.60 2.01 -18.43
C GLN A 248 -7.99 3.15 -19.37
N LEU A 249 -8.63 4.19 -18.82
CA LEU A 249 -8.81 5.49 -19.47
C LEU A 249 -7.97 6.56 -18.74
N ALA A 250 -7.15 7.30 -19.48
CA ALA A 250 -6.15 8.21 -18.90
C ALA A 250 -6.17 9.65 -19.50
N PRO A 251 -7.24 10.44 -19.34
CA PRO A 251 -7.23 11.85 -19.71
C PRO A 251 -6.27 12.65 -18.83
N PHE A 252 -5.64 13.67 -19.41
CA PHE A 252 -4.66 14.50 -18.72
C PHE A 252 -5.01 15.99 -18.76
N PHE A 253 -4.52 16.70 -17.76
CA PHE A 253 -4.55 18.16 -17.70
C PHE A 253 -3.16 18.71 -17.95
N ASN A 254 -3.09 19.75 -18.78
CA ASN A 254 -1.90 20.59 -18.92
C ASN A 254 -2.23 21.95 -18.31
N LEU A 255 -1.76 22.19 -17.09
CA LEU A 255 -1.97 23.45 -16.38
C LEU A 255 -0.87 24.45 -16.74
N PRO A 256 -1.17 25.77 -16.80
CA PRO A 256 -0.13 26.77 -16.95
C PRO A 256 0.85 26.73 -15.77
N ALA A 257 2.11 27.12 -16.01
CA ALA A 257 3.14 27.08 -14.97
C ALA A 257 2.93 28.15 -13.86
N SER A 258 2.15 29.20 -14.13
CA SER A 258 1.88 30.31 -13.21
C SER A 258 0.65 31.11 -13.67
N GLY A 259 0.24 32.09 -12.85
CA GLY A 259 -0.85 33.02 -13.19
C GLY A 259 -2.24 32.48 -12.88
N PHE A 260 -2.37 31.68 -11.83
CA PHE A 260 -3.63 31.14 -11.33
C PHE A 260 -3.60 31.05 -9.80
N GLU A 261 -4.77 31.00 -9.18
CA GLU A 261 -4.94 30.86 -7.74
C GLU A 261 -5.30 29.42 -7.33
N ASN A 262 -4.65 28.91 -6.28
CA ASN A 262 -5.00 27.62 -5.70
C ASN A 262 -6.27 27.71 -4.82
N PRO A 263 -7.02 26.60 -4.65
CA PRO A 263 -6.86 25.32 -5.34
C PRO A 263 -7.40 25.35 -6.77
N VAL A 264 -6.84 24.51 -7.65
CA VAL A 264 -7.36 24.27 -8.99
C VAL A 264 -8.41 23.17 -8.95
N ARG A 265 -9.62 23.45 -9.42
CA ARG A 265 -10.69 22.46 -9.65
C ARG A 265 -10.53 21.84 -11.02
N CYS A 266 -10.21 20.54 -11.07
CA CYS A 266 -10.10 19.76 -12.30
C CYS A 266 -11.34 18.86 -12.44
N GLU A 267 -12.14 19.08 -13.46
CA GLU A 267 -13.37 18.36 -13.75
C GLU A 267 -13.23 17.54 -15.02
N MET A 268 -13.61 16.27 -14.97
CA MET A 268 -13.75 15.40 -16.13
C MET A 268 -15.17 14.85 -16.20
N VAL A 269 -15.77 14.90 -17.39
CA VAL A 269 -17.07 14.30 -17.69
C VAL A 269 -16.92 13.34 -18.87
N LEU A 270 -17.24 12.06 -18.64
CA LEU A 270 -17.32 11.02 -19.64
C LEU A 270 -18.79 10.65 -19.88
N LEU A 271 -19.20 10.61 -21.15
CA LEU A 271 -20.55 10.26 -21.58
C LEU A 271 -20.50 9.10 -22.58
N ASP A 272 -21.30 8.06 -22.35
CA ASP A 272 -21.63 7.06 -23.37
C ASP A 272 -22.68 7.64 -24.33
N LEU A 273 -22.31 7.81 -25.59
CA LEU A 273 -23.16 8.42 -26.61
C LEU A 273 -24.29 7.50 -27.10
N LYS A 274 -24.32 6.25 -26.67
CA LYS A 274 -25.37 5.27 -27.02
C LYS A 274 -26.20 4.81 -25.83
N GLY A 275 -25.55 4.46 -24.72
CA GLY A 275 -26.21 3.92 -23.53
C GLY A 275 -26.71 4.98 -22.55
N GLY A 276 -26.31 6.25 -22.72
CA GLY A 276 -26.67 7.33 -21.79
C GLY A 276 -25.90 7.30 -20.47
N GLY A 277 -24.96 6.35 -20.31
CA GLY A 277 -24.05 6.28 -19.19
C GLY A 277 -23.22 7.55 -19.02
N LYS A 278 -23.00 7.94 -17.77
CA LYS A 278 -22.29 9.17 -17.42
C LYS A 278 -21.42 8.97 -16.20
N LEU A 279 -20.19 9.43 -16.29
CA LEU A 279 -19.26 9.56 -15.17
C LEU A 279 -18.75 10.99 -15.10
N LYS A 280 -18.93 11.64 -13.95
CA LYS A 280 -18.37 12.95 -13.64
C LYS A 280 -17.42 12.79 -12.48
N THR A 281 -16.17 13.21 -12.63
CA THR A 281 -15.20 13.26 -11.53
C THR A 281 -14.60 14.66 -11.39
N GLU A 282 -14.39 15.08 -10.16
CA GLU A 282 -13.82 16.37 -9.79
C GLU A 282 -12.68 16.14 -8.79
N ALA A 283 -11.54 16.77 -9.02
CA ALA A 283 -10.45 16.85 -8.05
C ALA A 283 -10.14 18.31 -7.71
N TYR A 284 -9.91 18.58 -6.44
CA TYR A 284 -9.39 19.87 -5.98
C TYR A 284 -7.92 19.70 -5.66
N VAL A 285 -7.06 20.38 -6.42
CA VAL A 285 -5.61 20.22 -6.31
C VAL A 285 -4.92 21.52 -5.95
N GLU A 286 -4.00 21.44 -5.00
CA GLU A 286 -3.00 22.45 -4.67
C GLU A 286 -1.78 22.22 -5.57
N VAL A 287 -1.52 23.17 -6.46
CA VAL A 287 -0.31 23.11 -7.30
C VAL A 287 0.87 23.64 -6.49
N ILE A 288 1.83 22.76 -6.18
CA ILE A 288 3.00 23.08 -5.35
C ILE A 288 4.22 23.39 -6.22
N LYS A 289 5.02 24.37 -5.81
CA LYS A 289 6.23 24.79 -6.54
C LYS A 289 7.44 23.93 -6.21
#